data_AF-A0A371ENE0-F1
#
_entry.id   AF-A0A371ENE0-F1
#
_cell.length_a   1.000
_cell.length_b   1.000
_cell.length_c   1.000
_cell.angle_alpha   90.00
_cell.angle_beta   90.00
_cell.angle_gamma   90.00
#
_symmetry.space_group_name_H-M   'P 1'
#
loop_
_entity.id
_entity.type
_entity.pdbx_description
1 polymer ?
#
loop_
_entity_poly.entity_id
_entity_poly.type
_entity_poly.pdbx_seq_one_letter_code
_entity_poly.pdbx_strand_id
1 'polypeptide(L)'
;MENNDRTLKELATPDVVYQPWCIQYPQLKPAQTYELKSGLIHLLPKFNGLAGEDPHKHLKEFHVPVLFNTWGDMKCMFLEKFFPTSRIVTIRKEICGIRQHSRQTLHEY
;
A
#
# COMPACT_ATOMS: atom_id res chain seq x y z
N MET A 1 -16.74 -8.97 -39.20
CA MET A 1 -17.34 -8.28 -38.04
C MET A 1 -17.27 -9.27 -36.89
N GLU A 2 -16.33 -9.07 -35.96
CA GLU A 2 -16.16 -9.97 -34.82
C GLU A 2 -17.29 -9.74 -33.82
N ASN A 3 -17.98 -10.83 -33.47
CA ASN A 3 -19.16 -10.82 -32.63
C ASN A 3 -18.73 -10.73 -31.15
N ASN A 4 -19.13 -9.65 -30.47
CA ASN A 4 -18.74 -9.32 -29.09
C ASN A 4 -19.71 -9.91 -28.06
N ASP A 5 -20.00 -11.21 -28.14
CA ASP A 5 -20.89 -11.92 -27.19
C ASP A 5 -20.19 -12.23 -25.85
N ARG A 6 -19.49 -11.23 -25.28
CA ARG A 6 -18.90 -11.36 -23.94
C ARG A 6 -19.98 -11.14 -22.87
N THR A 7 -20.13 -12.11 -22.00
CA THR A 7 -21.03 -12.04 -20.85
C THR A 7 -20.58 -10.99 -19.84
N LEU A 8 -21.51 -10.45 -19.04
CA LEU A 8 -21.20 -9.46 -18.00
C LEU A 8 -20.12 -9.95 -17.02
N LYS A 9 -20.08 -11.26 -16.78
CA LYS A 9 -19.07 -11.94 -15.98
C LYS A 9 -17.69 -11.87 -16.63
N GLU A 10 -17.59 -12.05 -17.94
CA GLU A 10 -16.33 -11.94 -18.69
C GLU A 10 -15.84 -10.49 -18.77
N LEU A 11 -16.75 -9.51 -18.85
CA LEU A 11 -16.39 -8.09 -18.74
C LEU A 11 -15.88 -7.71 -17.34
N ALA A 12 -16.37 -8.40 -16.30
CA ALA A 12 -15.94 -8.22 -14.92
C ALA A 12 -14.71 -9.04 -14.54
N THR A 13 -14.25 -9.96 -15.40
CA THR A 13 -13.05 -10.76 -15.14
C THR A 13 -11.84 -9.98 -15.64
N PRO A 14 -10.89 -9.59 -14.76
CA PRO A 14 -9.72 -8.86 -15.19
C PRO A 14 -8.88 -9.73 -16.15
N ASP A 15 -8.52 -9.18 -17.31
CA ASP A 15 -7.59 -9.79 -18.28
C ASP A 15 -6.15 -9.69 -17.75
N VAL A 16 -5.86 -10.44 -16.68
CA VAL A 16 -4.53 -10.55 -16.10
C VAL A 16 -4.14 -12.02 -16.17
N VAL A 17 -3.14 -12.31 -17.01
CA VAL A 17 -2.42 -13.58 -17.01
C VAL A 17 -2.07 -13.89 -15.56
N TYR A 18 -2.63 -14.98 -15.03
CA TYR A 18 -2.66 -15.32 -13.61
C TYR A 18 -1.22 -15.47 -13.07
N GLN A 19 -0.61 -14.39 -12.60
CA GLN A 19 0.61 -14.45 -11.81
C GLN A 19 0.25 -14.90 -10.38
N PRO A 20 1.08 -15.71 -9.71
CA PRO A 20 0.80 -16.12 -8.34
C PRO A 20 0.64 -14.88 -7.46
N TRP A 21 -0.53 -14.76 -6.83
CA TRP A 21 -0.86 -13.63 -5.96
C TRP A 21 0.22 -13.47 -4.89
N CYS A 22 0.84 -12.28 -4.78
CA CYS A 22 1.86 -11.97 -3.77
C CYS A 22 1.31 -11.95 -2.34
N ILE A 23 0.00 -12.17 -2.17
CA ILE A 23 -0.69 -12.26 -0.90
C ILE A 23 -0.78 -13.74 -0.53
N GLN A 24 0.09 -14.17 0.38
CA GLN A 24 -0.06 -15.46 1.03
C GLN A 24 -1.16 -15.33 2.09
N TYR A 25 -2.32 -15.92 1.82
CA TYR A 25 -3.37 -16.03 2.81
C TYR A 25 -2.88 -16.90 3.98
N PRO A 26 -3.01 -16.44 5.24
CA PRO A 26 -2.68 -17.27 6.39
C PRO A 26 -3.57 -18.52 6.38
N GLN A 27 -3.01 -19.68 6.76
CA GLN A 27 -3.80 -20.88 7.00
C GLN A 27 -4.70 -20.63 8.22
N LEU A 28 -6.01 -20.61 7.97
CA LEU A 28 -7.01 -20.20 8.96
C LEU A 28 -7.48 -21.37 9.80
N LYS A 29 -7.67 -21.10 11.10
CA LYS A 29 -8.47 -22.00 11.94
C LYS A 29 -9.95 -21.81 11.56
N PRO A 30 -10.78 -22.88 11.53
CA PRO A 30 -12.19 -22.81 11.11
C PRO A 30 -13.08 -21.81 11.86
N ALA A 31 -12.64 -21.29 13.01
CA ALA A 31 -13.38 -20.33 13.84
C ALA A 31 -12.87 -18.88 13.75
N GLN A 32 -11.90 -18.58 12.89
CA GLN A 32 -11.32 -17.25 12.79
C GLN A 32 -12.11 -16.41 11.78
N THR A 33 -12.90 -15.45 12.29
CA THR A 33 -13.54 -14.42 11.46
C THR A 33 -12.58 -13.24 11.25
N TYR A 34 -12.42 -12.82 10.01
CA TYR A 34 -11.74 -11.55 9.71
C TYR A 34 -12.77 -10.43 9.70
N GLU A 35 -12.51 -9.41 10.51
CA GLU A 35 -13.30 -8.19 10.51
C GLU A 35 -12.46 -7.05 9.91
N LEU A 36 -12.98 -6.45 8.85
CA LEU A 36 -12.46 -5.19 8.38
C LEU A 36 -12.88 -4.10 9.37
N LYS A 37 -11.93 -3.56 10.13
CA LYS A 37 -12.22 -2.46 11.06
C LYS A 37 -12.81 -1.28 10.28
N SER A 38 -13.97 -0.80 10.71
CA SER A 38 -14.66 0.32 10.06
C SER A 38 -13.79 1.58 9.97
N GLY A 39 -12.95 1.82 10.97
CA GLY A 39 -11.95 2.88 10.98
C GLY A 39 -10.92 2.80 9.85
N LEU A 40 -10.81 1.70 9.10
CA LEU A 40 -9.93 1.56 7.93
C LEU A 40 -10.66 1.79 6.60
N ILE A 41 -12.00 1.84 6.59
CA ILE A 41 -12.80 2.00 5.36
C ILE A 41 -12.46 3.32 4.64
N HIS A 42 -12.11 4.37 5.38
CA HIS A 42 -11.76 5.66 4.80
C HIS A 42 -10.46 5.65 3.97
N LEU A 43 -9.64 4.60 4.12
CA LEU A 43 -8.40 4.40 3.36
C LEU A 43 -8.63 3.63 2.06
N LEU A 44 -9.81 3.04 1.86
CA LEU A 44 -10.13 2.30 0.64
C LEU A 44 -10.33 3.26 -0.55
N PRO A 45 -9.87 2.89 -1.76
CA PRO A 45 -10.21 3.62 -2.96
C PRO A 45 -11.73 3.77 -3.09
N LYS A 46 -12.22 5.00 -3.28
CA LYS A 46 -13.63 5.27 -3.54
C LYS A 46 -13.88 5.18 -5.04
N PHE A 47 -14.88 4.39 -5.42
CA PHE A 47 -15.33 4.25 -6.80
C PHE A 47 -16.75 4.80 -6.91
N ASN A 48 -16.98 5.74 -7.83
CA ASN A 48 -18.26 6.43 -7.98
C ASN A 48 -19.03 5.96 -9.23
N GLY A 49 -18.42 5.13 -10.09
CA GLY A 49 -19.06 4.59 -11.29
C GLY A 49 -19.17 5.58 -12.43
N LEU A 50 -18.34 6.63 -12.44
CA LEU A 50 -18.33 7.61 -13.54
C LEU A 50 -17.76 7.00 -14.82
N ALA A 51 -18.27 7.44 -15.97
CA ALA A 51 -17.74 7.03 -17.28
C ALA A 51 -16.25 7.42 -17.38
N GLY A 52 -15.36 6.42 -17.42
CA GLY A 52 -13.90 6.60 -17.41
C GLY A 52 -13.21 6.24 -16.09
N GLU A 53 -13.96 6.00 -15.01
CA GLU A 53 -13.42 5.34 -13.83
C GLU A 53 -13.29 3.83 -14.11
N ASP A 54 -12.07 3.30 -14.08
CA ASP A 54 -11.81 1.86 -14.07
C ASP A 54 -11.73 1.38 -12.61
N PRO A 55 -12.68 0.53 -12.13
CA PRO A 55 -12.62 -0.04 -10.79
C PRO A 55 -11.35 -0.85 -10.54
N HIS A 56 -10.76 -1.42 -11.59
CA HIS A 56 -9.62 -2.32 -11.49
C HIS A 56 -8.27 -1.60 -11.64
N LYS A 57 -8.25 -0.29 -11.89
CA LYS A 57 -6.99 0.47 -12.06
C LYS A 57 -6.03 0.32 -10.89
N HIS A 58 -6.58 0.22 -9.67
CA HIS A 58 -5.80 0.08 -8.44
C HIS A 58 -5.19 -1.33 -8.30
N LEU A 59 -5.73 -2.35 -8.99
CA LEU A 59 -5.17 -3.71 -8.93
C LEU A 59 -3.76 -3.77 -9.54
N LYS A 60 -3.48 -2.90 -10.53
CA LYS A 60 -2.14 -2.77 -11.11
C LYS A 60 -1.11 -2.25 -10.11
N GLU A 61 -1.51 -1.46 -9.11
CA GLU A 61 -0.60 -1.01 -8.04
C GLU A 61 -0.17 -2.17 -7.12
N PHE A 62 -1.00 -3.21 -7.01
CA PHE A 62 -0.65 -4.45 -6.30
C PHE A 62 0.07 -5.45 -7.20
N HIS A 63 0.05 -5.25 -8.52
CA HIS A 63 0.78 -6.03 -9.50
C HIS A 63 2.23 -5.54 -9.55
N VAL A 64 2.91 -5.62 -8.40
CA VAL A 64 4.35 -5.39 -8.33
C VAL A 64 5.02 -6.74 -8.62
N PRO A 65 5.69 -6.90 -9.76
CA PRO A 65 6.19 -8.19 -10.19
C PRO A 65 7.29 -8.67 -9.23
N VAL A 66 7.01 -9.78 -8.53
CA VAL A 66 7.95 -10.84 -8.12
C VAL A 66 9.25 -10.41 -7.39
N LEU A 67 9.33 -9.20 -6.84
CA LEU A 67 10.47 -8.76 -6.00
C LEU A 67 10.13 -8.72 -4.50
N PHE A 68 8.87 -8.94 -4.13
CA PHE A 68 8.35 -8.73 -2.78
C PHE A 68 7.54 -9.92 -2.29
N ASN A 69 8.13 -11.10 -2.43
CA ASN A 69 7.55 -12.38 -2.05
C ASN A 69 7.50 -12.61 -0.54
N THR A 70 8.07 -11.71 0.27
CA THR A 70 7.92 -11.77 1.73
C THR A 70 7.40 -10.46 2.33
N TRP A 71 6.72 -10.57 3.47
CA TRP A 71 6.39 -9.43 4.33
C TRP A 71 7.61 -8.61 4.74
N GLY A 72 8.79 -9.25 4.80
CA GLY A 72 10.06 -8.58 5.02
C GLY A 72 10.39 -7.59 3.90
N ASP A 73 10.28 -8.04 2.65
CA ASP A 73 10.59 -7.22 1.47
C ASP A 73 9.62 -6.04 1.33
N MET A 74 8.32 -6.27 1.60
CA MET A 74 7.32 -5.18 1.63
C MET A 74 7.63 -4.14 2.71
N LYS A 75 8.04 -4.57 3.92
CA LYS A 75 8.44 -3.64 4.98
C LYS A 75 9.68 -2.85 4.60
N CYS A 76 10.70 -3.50 4.03
CA CYS A 76 11.93 -2.83 3.60
C CYS A 76 11.65 -1.73 2.56
N MET A 77 10.86 -2.05 1.54
CA MET A 77 10.46 -1.04 0.54
C MET A 77 9.64 0.11 1.12
N PHE A 78 8.67 -0.19 1.98
CA PHE A 78 7.84 0.85 2.59
C PHE A 78 8.73 1.81 3.39
N LEU A 79 9.66 1.27 4.18
CA LEU A 79 10.62 2.07 4.93
C LEU A 79 11.54 2.87 4.01
N GLU A 80 12.06 2.27 2.93
CA GLU A 80 12.91 2.97 1.96
C GLU A 80 12.17 4.13 1.26
N LYS A 81 10.90 3.91 0.88
CA LYS A 81 10.08 4.91 0.18
C LYS A 81 9.68 6.09 1.08
N PHE A 82 9.27 5.82 2.31
CA PHE A 82 8.71 6.84 3.20
C PHE A 82 9.73 7.40 4.21
N PHE A 83 10.76 6.60 4.56
CA PHE A 83 11.81 6.92 5.50
C PHE A 83 13.21 6.64 4.89
N PRO A 84 13.56 7.25 3.75
CA PRO A 84 14.83 6.98 3.07
C PRO A 84 16.01 7.30 3.98
N THR A 85 17.09 6.52 3.84
CA THR A 85 18.32 6.66 4.63
C THR A 85 18.89 8.07 4.55
N SER A 86 18.76 8.75 3.42
CA SER A 86 19.17 10.15 3.26
C SER A 86 18.44 11.10 4.23
N ARG A 87 17.12 10.93 4.40
CA ARG A 87 16.33 11.73 5.35
C ARG A 87 16.70 11.40 6.78
N ILE A 88 16.93 10.12 7.10
CA ILE A 88 17.38 9.69 8.44
C ILE A 88 18.75 10.30 8.77
N VAL A 89 19.69 10.30 7.83
CA VAL A 89 21.03 10.89 8.00
C VAL A 89 20.94 12.40 8.20
N THR A 90 20.12 13.10 7.41
CA THR A 90 19.90 14.55 7.55
C THR A 90 19.31 14.88 8.91
N ILE A 91 18.23 14.23 9.32
CA ILE A 91 17.59 14.44 10.64
C ILE A 91 18.59 14.17 11.77
N ARG A 92 19.38 13.10 11.68
CA ARG A 92 20.40 12.77 12.68
C ARG A 92 21.48 13.86 12.76
N LYS A 93 21.89 14.42 11.63
CA LYS A 93 22.86 15.52 11.57
C LYS A 93 22.29 16.81 12.16
N GLU A 94 21.02 17.12 11.87
CA GLU A 94 20.32 18.27 12.44
C GLU A 94 20.23 18.17 13.95
N ILE A 95 19.79 17.02 14.49
CA ILE A 95 19.68 16.78 15.93
C ILE A 95 21.05 16.89 16.63
N CYS A 96 22.09 16.27 16.06
CA CYS A 96 23.45 16.36 16.61
C CYS A 96 24.05 17.78 16.53
N GLY A 97 23.53 18.63 15.65
CA GLY A 97 23.96 20.02 15.49
C GLY A 97 23.26 21.00 16.42
N ILE A 98 22.25 20.57 17.18
CA ILE A 98 21.51 21.45 18.10
C ILE A 98 22.43 21.92 19.21
N ARG A 99 22.54 23.24 19.36
CA ARG A 99 23.24 23.91 20.46
C ARG A 99 22.24 24.69 21.28
N GLN A 100 22.21 24.43 22.59
CA GLN A 100 21.40 25.22 23.50
C GLN A 100 22.00 26.64 23.60
N HIS A 101 21.24 27.64 23.16
CA HIS A 101 21.68 29.02 23.28
C HIS A 101 21.49 29.49 24.73
N SER A 102 22.34 30.40 25.23
CA SER A 102 22.29 30.90 26.62
C SER A 102 20.96 31.60 26.99
N ARG A 103 20.10 31.88 25.99
CA ARG A 103 18.75 32.46 26.16
C ARG A 103 17.61 31.44 26.03
N GLN A 104 17.90 30.18 25.71
CA GLN A 104 16.90 29.11 25.67
C GLN A 104 16.76 28.46 27.05
N THR A 105 15.63 28.72 27.71
CA THR A 105 15.24 28.00 28.93
C THR A 105 14.63 26.66 28.56
N LEU A 106 14.97 25.61 29.31
CA LEU A 106 14.52 24.23 29.09
C LEU A 106 13.01 24.01 29.31
N HIS A 107 12.26 25.08 29.59
CA HIS A 107 10.89 25.04 30.08
C HIS A 107 9.82 25.36 29.01
N GLU A 108 10.21 25.52 27.75
CA GLU A 108 9.30 25.83 26.62
C GLU A 108 8.76 24.60 25.86
N TYR A 109 8.80 23.39 26.43
CA TYR A 109 8.14 22.21 25.84
C TYR A 109 7.31 21.42 26.84
#